data_AF-A0A6A6JQ03-F1
#
_entry.id   AF-A0A6A6JQ03-F1
#
_cell.length_a   1.000
_cell.length_b   1.000
_cell.length_c   1.000
_cell.angle_alpha   90.00
_cell.angle_beta   90.00
_cell.angle_gamma   90.00
#
_symmetry.space_group_name_H-M   'P 1'
#
loop_
_entity.id
_entity.type
_entity.pdbx_description
1 polymer ?
#
loop_
_entity_poly.entity_id
_entity_poly.type
_entity_poly.pdbx_seq_one_letter_code
_entity_poly.pdbx_strand_id
1 'polypeptide(L)'
;MNTTPDTSSSSDADLESLIQSLPACRRCRDCRRGCDTLLPSCRQCSKAKAECVFYDHGRKEFIPRSYIAKLVEDVQKLSSVAQTPSSVITPSTIASSSTAEAASVSADEHLHSHHFVYASGSYRYLGANSCLLRSPRLQRTEASVPLIPQSEEWEQVVKSCTRTQDLVRTYLDVVQPLYPVLDSGLRFLAPQPPEDLTSADLFALNMVCSIACYVMPEYKRKRDPRWHWSDLGKLDFHHFACKKFRLLAQNYFSKAAEYLEASTMERSIVTLRSVMLLAINSLFDPQSGNCPTMAKPDWLQESELCFDKNKPARYLCSLFRAQRRFRKGDRSVLTLLPRLDETDELSRHPWLRIVLHQTHLLMNPIWQCAWFVLEAVVSQGGFHTFLTPHWVYRAGCVLLDKINEVYFEYLAQLYSNALVALELSSVKWPNVSLLKGSLVDLLKTMKTKAYWGHKEQTYFDLTL
;
A
#
# COMPACT_ATOMS: atom_id res chain seq x y z
N MET A 1 44.54 -19.17 -9.70
CA MET A 1 44.46 -17.71 -9.89
C MET A 1 43.01 -17.38 -10.18
N ASN A 2 42.24 -17.01 -9.16
CA ASN A 2 40.82 -16.68 -9.29
C ASN A 2 40.68 -15.16 -9.10
N THR A 3 40.25 -14.48 -10.16
CA THR A 3 39.88 -13.07 -10.21
C THR A 3 38.53 -12.86 -9.52
N THR A 4 38.50 -11.96 -8.54
CA THR A 4 37.30 -11.42 -7.91
C THR A 4 36.67 -10.34 -8.80
N PRO A 5 35.33 -10.22 -8.88
CA PRO A 5 34.69 -9.14 -9.62
C PRO A 5 34.58 -7.86 -8.76
N ASP A 6 34.89 -6.72 -9.38
CA ASP A 6 34.88 -5.39 -8.79
C ASP A 6 33.47 -4.88 -8.43
N THR A 7 33.29 -4.47 -7.17
CA THR A 7 32.04 -3.96 -6.57
C THR A 7 31.80 -2.46 -6.82
N SER A 8 32.63 -1.79 -7.62
CA SER A 8 32.56 -0.34 -7.86
C SER A 8 31.62 0.09 -9.01
N SER A 9 31.05 -0.86 -9.76
CA SER A 9 30.28 -0.58 -10.98
C SER A 9 28.78 -0.31 -10.78
N SER A 10 28.23 -0.54 -9.58
CA SER A 10 26.78 -0.45 -9.35
C SER A 10 26.25 0.97 -9.19
N SER A 11 26.99 1.88 -8.55
CA SER A 11 26.49 3.25 -8.29
C SER A 11 26.44 4.14 -9.54
N ASP A 12 27.35 3.95 -10.48
CA ASP A 12 27.38 4.72 -11.74
C ASP A 12 26.26 4.29 -12.70
N ALA A 13 25.94 2.99 -12.74
CA ALA A 13 24.83 2.45 -13.52
C ALA A 13 23.46 2.97 -13.02
N ASP A 14 23.30 3.11 -11.70
CA ASP A 14 22.08 3.66 -11.09
C ASP A 14 21.89 5.14 -11.44
N LEU A 15 22.98 5.93 -11.43
CA LEU A 15 22.95 7.35 -11.78
C LEU A 15 22.64 7.59 -13.26
N GLU A 16 23.19 6.77 -14.15
CA GLU A 16 22.89 6.83 -15.58
C GLU A 16 21.42 6.51 -15.86
N SER A 17 20.85 5.51 -15.16
CA SER A 17 19.42 5.16 -15.27
C SER A 17 18.50 6.32 -14.85
N LEU A 18 18.87 7.07 -13.80
CA LEU A 18 18.13 8.23 -13.31
C LEU A 18 18.16 9.37 -14.33
N ILE A 19 19.30 9.62 -14.98
CA ILE A 19 19.43 10.65 -16.04
C ILE A 19 18.56 10.29 -17.25
N GLN A 20 18.52 9.02 -17.64
CA GLN A 20 17.67 8.54 -18.74
C GLN A 20 16.17 8.62 -18.43
N SER A 21 15.78 8.59 -17.14
CA SER A 21 14.39 8.71 -16.70
C SER A 21 13.86 10.16 -16.66
N LEU A 22 14.72 11.16 -16.90
CA LEU A 22 14.32 12.56 -16.84
C LEU A 22 13.25 12.90 -17.89
N PRO A 23 12.27 13.76 -17.56
CA PRO A 23 11.25 14.16 -18.50
C PRO A 23 11.86 14.92 -19.70
N ALA A 24 11.18 14.83 -20.84
CA ALA A 24 11.52 15.63 -22.01
C ALA A 24 11.48 17.13 -21.67
N CYS A 25 12.45 17.90 -22.16
CA CYS A 25 12.48 19.34 -21.93
C CYS A 25 11.28 20.02 -22.57
N ARG A 26 10.91 21.19 -22.04
CA ARG A 26 9.77 22.00 -22.50
C ARG A 26 9.80 22.22 -24.02
N ARG A 27 10.95 22.64 -24.57
CA ARG A 27 11.09 22.90 -26.00
C ARG A 27 10.84 21.66 -26.86
N CYS A 28 11.38 20.50 -26.47
CA CYS A 28 11.14 19.26 -27.22
C CYS A 28 9.67 18.81 -27.10
N ARG A 29 9.04 19.04 -25.95
CA ARG A 29 7.61 18.76 -25.73
C ARG A 29 6.72 19.67 -26.57
N ASP A 30 6.99 20.98 -26.56
CA ASP A 30 6.22 21.99 -27.31
C ASP A 30 6.35 21.77 -28.82
N CYS A 31 7.54 21.39 -29.30
CA CYS A 31 7.80 21.06 -30.70
C CYS A 31 7.40 19.62 -31.11
N ARG A 32 6.92 18.79 -30.18
CA ARG A 32 6.59 17.36 -30.38
C ARG A 32 7.72 16.54 -31.02
N ARG A 33 8.95 16.67 -30.51
CA ARG A 33 10.13 15.94 -30.99
C ARG A 33 10.77 15.13 -29.86
N GLY A 34 11.45 14.04 -30.21
CA GLY A 34 12.21 13.22 -29.25
C GLY A 34 13.28 14.05 -28.52
N CYS A 35 13.41 13.83 -27.21
CA CYS A 35 14.42 14.46 -26.38
C CYS A 35 15.39 13.37 -25.90
N ASP A 36 16.69 13.54 -26.14
CA ASP A 36 17.76 12.60 -25.79
C ASP A 36 18.25 12.71 -24.33
N THR A 37 17.55 13.51 -23.50
CA THR A 37 17.80 13.74 -22.06
C THR A 37 19.24 14.06 -21.61
N LEU A 38 20.15 14.33 -22.54
CA LEU A 38 21.55 14.65 -22.24
C LEU A 38 21.70 15.92 -21.38
N LEU A 39 22.73 15.92 -20.55
CA LEU A 39 23.17 17.04 -19.71
C LEU A 39 24.42 17.68 -20.33
N PRO A 40 24.61 19.01 -20.23
CA PRO A 40 23.76 20.00 -19.57
C PRO A 40 22.55 20.47 -20.40
N SER A 41 22.43 20.02 -21.65
CA SER A 41 21.29 20.31 -22.53
C SER A 41 21.10 19.20 -23.56
N CYS A 42 19.86 18.96 -24.02
CA CYS A 42 19.64 17.99 -25.10
C CYS A 42 20.22 18.50 -26.42
N ARG A 43 20.59 17.59 -27.32
CA ARG A 43 21.23 17.93 -28.61
C ARG A 43 20.39 18.88 -29.45
N GLN A 44 19.06 18.78 -29.38
CA GLN A 44 18.14 19.67 -30.10
C GLN A 44 18.14 21.09 -29.51
N CYS A 45 18.24 21.24 -28.19
CA CYS A 45 18.36 22.55 -27.55
C CYS A 45 19.74 23.15 -27.74
N SER A 46 20.81 22.35 -27.70
CA SER A 46 22.18 22.81 -27.97
C SER A 46 22.32 23.31 -29.41
N LYS A 47 21.78 22.58 -30.40
CA LYS A 47 21.78 23.00 -31.81
C LYS A 47 20.99 24.29 -32.03
N ALA A 48 19.91 24.47 -31.27
CA ALA A 48 19.09 25.66 -31.33
C ALA A 48 19.60 26.82 -30.47
N LYS A 49 20.71 26.64 -29.73
CA LYS A 49 21.23 27.58 -28.73
C LYS A 49 20.14 28.13 -27.79
N ALA A 50 19.20 27.26 -27.41
CA ALA A 50 18.05 27.61 -26.59
C ALA A 50 18.15 26.98 -25.21
N GLU A 51 17.57 27.63 -24.22
CA GLU A 51 17.58 27.17 -22.85
C GLU A 51 16.82 25.84 -22.69
N CYS A 52 17.48 24.86 -22.08
CA CYS A 52 16.93 23.52 -21.90
C CYS A 52 16.34 23.38 -20.49
N VAL A 53 15.04 23.68 -20.35
CA VAL A 53 14.31 23.62 -19.08
C VAL A 53 13.24 22.53 -19.08
N PHE A 54 12.93 21.97 -17.91
CA PHE A 54 11.75 21.12 -17.69
C PHE A 54 10.97 21.65 -16.48
N TYR A 55 9.69 21.30 -16.41
CA TYR A 55 8.83 21.72 -15.30
C TYR A 55 8.85 20.66 -14.21
N ASP A 56 9.26 21.04 -13.00
CA ASP A 56 9.24 20.16 -11.84
C ASP A 56 7.92 20.32 -11.08
N HIS A 57 7.12 19.25 -11.03
CA HIS A 57 5.83 19.24 -10.34
C HIS A 57 5.94 19.32 -8.81
N GLY A 58 7.07 18.91 -8.23
CA GLY A 58 7.33 19.00 -6.80
C GLY A 58 7.60 20.42 -6.35
N ARG A 59 8.38 21.17 -7.14
CA ARG A 59 8.73 22.57 -6.85
C ARG A 59 7.82 23.61 -7.50
N LYS A 60 7.00 23.21 -8.48
CA LYS A 60 6.16 24.10 -9.31
C LYS A 60 6.96 25.18 -10.04
N GLU A 61 8.19 24.87 -10.42
CA GLU A 61 9.10 25.80 -11.12
C GLU A 61 9.75 25.15 -12.34
N PHE A 62 10.27 25.98 -13.24
CA PHE A 62 11.08 25.53 -14.36
C PHE A 62 12.53 25.39 -13.92
N ILE A 63 13.09 24.19 -14.07
CA ILE A 63 14.45 23.89 -13.67
C ILE A 63 15.31 23.72 -14.94
N PRO A 64 16.44 24.43 -15.06
CA PRO A 64 17.36 24.26 -16.17
C PRO A 64 18.15 22.96 -16.03
N ARG A 65 18.40 22.25 -17.14
CA ARG A 65 19.19 21.01 -17.13
C ARG A 65 20.66 21.22 -16.76
N SER A 66 21.19 22.43 -16.89
CA SER A 66 22.51 22.79 -16.37
C SER A 66 22.59 22.70 -14.85
N TYR A 67 21.48 22.97 -14.13
CA TYR A 67 21.42 22.79 -12.67
C TYR A 67 21.53 21.31 -12.29
N ILE A 68 20.87 20.42 -13.05
CA ILE A 68 21.03 18.97 -12.86
C ILE A 68 22.47 18.54 -13.12
N ALA A 69 23.10 19.04 -14.18
CA ALA A 69 24.50 18.72 -14.48
C ALA A 69 25.43 19.06 -13.30
N LYS A 70 25.24 20.22 -12.69
CA LYS A 70 25.98 20.61 -11.48
C LYS A 70 25.75 19.65 -10.31
N LEU A 71 24.50 19.25 -10.07
CA LEU A 71 24.17 18.29 -9.01
C LEU A 71 24.82 16.92 -9.26
N VAL A 72 24.87 16.47 -10.50
CA VAL A 72 25.55 15.22 -10.89
C VAL A 72 27.05 15.31 -10.61
N GLU A 73 27.69 16.42 -11.00
CA GLU A 73 29.10 16.68 -10.69
C GLU A 73 29.37 16.70 -9.17
N ASP A 74 28.49 17.33 -8.40
CA ASP A 74 28.63 17.41 -6.94
C ASP A 74 28.50 16.04 -6.28
N VAL A 75 27.58 15.18 -6.76
CA VAL A 75 27.45 13.79 -6.30
C VAL A 75 28.70 12.98 -6.61
N GLN A 76 29.25 13.13 -7.83
CA GLN A 76 30.50 12.44 -8.23
C GLN A 76 31.70 12.89 -7.40
N LYS A 77 31.80 14.19 -7.06
CA LYS A 77 32.84 14.70 -6.16
C LYS A 77 32.72 14.11 -4.77
N LEU A 78 31.51 14.09 -4.21
CA LEU A 78 31.26 13.57 -2.86
C LEU A 78 31.45 12.06 -2.76
N SER A 79 31.09 11.30 -3.80
CA SER A 79 31.33 9.86 -3.84
C SER A 79 32.83 9.52 -3.91
N SER A 80 33.64 10.35 -4.57
CA SER A 80 35.10 10.15 -4.63
C SER A 80 35.81 10.40 -3.29
N VAL A 81 35.34 11.37 -2.50
CA VAL A 81 35.91 11.68 -1.17
C VAL A 81 35.60 10.58 -0.14
N ALA A 82 34.47 9.88 -0.29
CA ALA A 82 34.10 8.79 0.60
C ALA A 82 34.93 7.49 0.41
N GLN A 83 35.76 7.41 -0.64
CA GLN A 83 36.55 6.21 -0.97
C GLN A 83 38.03 6.30 -0.53
N THR A 84 38.49 7.41 0.04
CA THR A 84 39.82 7.52 0.67
C THR A 84 39.79 7.03 2.13
N PRO A 85 40.49 5.94 2.50
CA PRO A 85 40.59 5.51 3.88
C PRO A 85 41.66 6.34 4.60
N SER A 86 41.27 7.42 5.27
CA SER A 86 42.15 8.11 6.21
C SER A 86 41.97 7.56 7.62
N SER A 87 42.97 6.77 8.00
CA SER A 87 43.34 6.36 9.35
C SER A 87 43.32 7.51 10.37
N VAL A 88 42.92 7.16 11.59
CA VAL A 88 43.38 7.65 12.91
C VAL A 88 43.69 9.15 13.02
N ILE A 89 42.92 9.86 13.86
CA ILE A 89 43.42 10.78 14.91
C ILE A 89 42.30 11.04 15.93
N THR A 90 42.55 10.65 17.18
CA THR A 90 41.86 11.07 18.42
C THR A 90 42.48 12.38 18.96
N PRO A 91 41.83 13.08 19.91
CA PRO A 91 41.80 14.54 19.99
C PRO A 91 42.93 15.15 20.84
N SER A 92 43.29 16.41 20.58
CA SER A 92 43.59 17.44 21.59
C SER A 92 43.86 18.82 20.96
N THR A 93 43.00 19.77 21.32
CA THR A 93 43.33 21.05 21.99
C THR A 93 44.48 21.91 21.42
N ILE A 94 44.17 23.12 20.93
CA ILE A 94 44.49 24.41 21.58
C ILE A 94 43.61 25.52 20.99
N ALA A 95 43.13 26.35 21.90
CA ALA A 95 42.21 27.47 21.81
C ALA A 95 42.70 28.66 20.97
N SER A 96 41.74 29.45 20.47
CA SER A 96 41.55 30.91 20.72
C SER A 96 40.27 31.34 19.99
N SER A 97 39.10 31.35 20.62
CA SER A 97 38.48 32.47 21.35
C SER A 97 38.00 33.64 20.50
N SER A 98 36.69 33.71 20.24
CA SER A 98 35.86 34.91 20.51
C SER A 98 34.36 34.56 20.45
N THR A 99 33.79 34.47 21.67
CA THR A 99 32.46 34.93 22.09
C THR A 99 31.22 34.54 21.28
N ALA A 100 30.55 33.51 21.77
CA ALA A 100 29.13 33.26 21.56
C ALA A 100 28.28 34.25 22.37
N GLU A 101 27.30 34.85 21.72
CA GLU A 101 26.14 35.45 22.38
C GLU A 101 24.93 34.60 21.97
N ALA A 102 24.36 33.92 22.97
CA ALA A 102 23.24 33.00 22.81
C ALA A 102 21.95 33.81 22.62
N ALA A 103 21.42 33.82 21.40
CA ALA A 103 20.03 34.21 21.15
C ALA A 103 19.18 32.95 21.05
N SER A 104 18.34 32.78 22.06
CA SER A 104 17.22 31.85 22.10
C SER A 104 16.29 32.09 20.90
N VAL A 105 16.16 31.10 20.02
CA VAL A 105 15.10 31.08 19.02
C VAL A 105 14.07 30.03 19.42
N SER A 106 12.93 30.59 19.78
CA SER A 106 11.62 30.01 20.04
C SER A 106 11.23 28.81 19.18
N ALA A 107 10.53 27.89 19.84
CA ALA A 107 9.78 26.81 19.24
C ALA A 107 8.68 27.34 18.30
N ASP A 108 8.98 27.50 17.02
CA ASP A 108 7.97 27.51 15.96
C ASP A 108 8.61 27.30 14.58
N GLU A 109 8.83 26.04 14.19
CA GLU A 109 9.04 25.69 12.77
C GLU A 109 8.55 24.25 12.56
N HIS A 110 7.30 24.13 12.10
CA HIS A 110 6.82 22.93 11.41
C HIS A 110 7.61 22.76 10.11
N LEU A 111 8.85 22.29 10.22
CA LEU A 111 9.66 21.92 9.07
C LEU A 111 8.95 20.77 8.35
N HIS A 112 8.57 21.02 7.11
CA HIS A 112 7.94 20.08 6.20
C HIS A 112 8.90 18.91 5.95
N SER A 113 8.83 17.88 6.81
CA SER A 113 9.68 16.70 6.74
C SER A 113 9.37 15.91 5.47
N HIS A 114 10.32 15.86 4.53
CA HIS A 114 10.20 15.11 3.29
C HIS A 114 10.30 13.61 3.58
N HIS A 115 9.25 12.85 3.27
CA HIS A 115 9.19 11.40 3.54
C HIS A 115 9.62 10.59 2.32
N PHE A 116 10.46 9.57 2.53
CA PHE A 116 10.95 8.65 1.50
C PHE A 116 10.76 7.19 1.95
N VAL A 117 10.35 6.31 1.04
CA VAL A 117 10.22 4.86 1.29
C VAL A 117 10.97 4.07 0.23
N TYR A 118 11.77 3.09 0.65
CA TYR A 118 12.42 2.15 -0.25
C TYR A 118 11.44 1.06 -0.71
N ALA A 119 11.18 0.97 -2.01
CA ALA A 119 10.31 -0.02 -2.62
C ALA A 119 10.80 -0.41 -4.02
N SER A 120 10.86 -1.72 -4.30
CA SER A 120 11.27 -2.26 -5.60
C SER A 120 12.66 -1.78 -6.05
N GLY A 121 13.65 -1.80 -5.15
CA GLY A 121 15.03 -1.42 -5.47
C GLY A 121 15.31 0.09 -5.47
N SER A 122 14.33 0.95 -5.20
CA SER A 122 14.51 2.41 -5.25
C SER A 122 13.76 3.15 -4.13
N TYR A 123 14.23 4.35 -3.78
CA TYR A 123 13.52 5.23 -2.85
C TYR A 123 12.45 6.05 -3.59
N ARG A 124 11.24 6.07 -3.04
CA ARG A 124 10.10 6.85 -3.55
C ARG A 124 9.78 7.99 -2.59
N TYR A 125 9.68 9.19 -3.13
CA TYR A 125 9.25 10.38 -2.40
C TYR A 125 7.73 10.34 -2.17
N LEU A 126 7.31 10.44 -0.91
CA LEU A 126 5.90 10.35 -0.50
C LEU A 126 5.25 11.72 -0.22
N GLY A 127 6.01 12.82 -0.26
CA GLY A 127 5.51 14.15 0.07
C GLY A 127 5.76 14.55 1.53
N ALA A 128 5.80 15.87 1.77
CA ALA A 128 5.97 16.44 3.10
C ALA A 128 4.77 16.19 4.04
N ASN A 129 3.58 15.97 3.47
CA ASN A 129 2.33 15.72 4.21
C ASN A 129 2.00 14.23 4.30
N SER A 130 2.93 13.34 3.95
CA SER A 130 2.73 11.91 4.11
C SER A 130 2.58 11.57 5.59
N CYS A 131 1.51 10.85 5.94
CA CYS A 131 1.34 10.26 7.27
C CYS A 131 2.20 9.00 7.48
N LEU A 132 2.98 8.59 6.47
CA LEU A 132 3.92 7.48 6.58
C LEU A 132 5.29 8.03 7.03
N LEU A 133 5.57 7.84 8.33
CA LEU A 133 6.87 7.86 9.03
C LEU A 133 7.88 8.98 8.71
N ARG A 134 8.29 9.74 9.75
CA ARG A 134 9.66 10.31 9.82
C ARG A 134 10.63 9.15 9.63
N SER A 135 11.46 9.16 8.60
CA SER A 135 12.47 8.13 8.35
C SER A 135 13.42 8.04 9.54
N PRO A 136 13.33 7.01 10.43
CA PRO A 136 14.54 6.60 11.11
C PRO A 136 15.35 5.87 10.04
N ARG A 137 16.67 5.99 10.04
CA ARG A 137 17.52 5.13 9.21
C ARG A 137 17.23 3.68 9.60
N LEU A 138 16.30 3.03 8.90
CA LEU A 138 15.73 1.74 9.26
C LEU A 138 16.73 0.67 8.86
N GLN A 139 17.43 0.13 9.86
CA GLN A 139 18.02 -1.19 9.75
C GLN A 139 16.92 -2.15 9.30
N ARG A 140 17.21 -2.92 8.26
CA ARG A 140 16.36 -3.98 7.72
C ARG A 140 16.06 -4.95 8.88
N THR A 141 14.91 -4.82 9.53
CA THR A 141 14.41 -5.89 10.39
C THR A 141 14.02 -7.01 9.44
N GLU A 142 14.89 -7.99 9.29
CA GLU A 142 14.52 -9.26 8.66
C GLU A 142 13.36 -9.80 9.50
N ALA A 143 12.14 -9.70 8.95
CA ALA A 143 10.99 -10.30 9.58
C ALA A 143 11.27 -11.80 9.68
N SER A 144 11.52 -12.30 10.89
CA SER A 144 11.64 -13.72 11.15
C SER A 144 10.32 -14.35 10.76
N VAL A 145 10.30 -15.10 9.65
CA VAL A 145 9.13 -15.88 9.25
C VAL A 145 8.88 -16.86 10.40
N PRO A 146 7.70 -16.82 11.07
CA PRO A 146 7.40 -17.77 12.12
C PRO A 146 7.61 -19.19 11.59
N LEU A 147 8.27 -20.05 12.35
CA LEU A 147 8.34 -21.48 12.08
C LEU A 147 6.93 -22.05 12.27
N ILE A 148 6.12 -22.01 11.22
CA ILE A 148 4.75 -22.49 11.25
C ILE A 148 4.79 -24.02 11.37
N PRO A 149 4.22 -24.62 12.44
CA PRO A 149 4.17 -26.07 12.56
C PRO A 149 3.43 -26.69 11.38
N GLN A 150 4.01 -27.72 10.77
CA GLN A 150 3.30 -28.52 9.76
C GLN A 150 2.31 -29.43 10.50
N SER A 151 1.03 -29.12 10.41
CA SER A 151 -0.06 -29.97 10.91
C SER A 151 -0.77 -30.62 9.72
N GLU A 152 -0.85 -31.95 9.72
CA GLU A 152 -1.57 -32.72 8.69
C GLU A 152 -3.06 -32.34 8.65
N GLU A 153 -3.66 -32.01 9.80
CA GLU A 153 -5.05 -31.54 9.89
C GLU A 153 -5.24 -30.21 9.15
N TRP A 154 -4.31 -29.26 9.31
CA TRP A 154 -4.36 -27.98 8.61
C TRP A 154 -4.22 -28.15 7.10
N GLU A 155 -3.37 -29.09 6.67
CA GLU A 155 -3.20 -29.42 5.25
C GLU A 155 -4.46 -30.02 4.64
N GLN A 156 -5.15 -30.91 5.36
CA GLN A 156 -6.42 -31.48 4.91
C GLN A 156 -7.51 -30.41 4.78
N VAL A 157 -7.62 -29.52 5.76
CA VAL A 157 -8.57 -28.40 5.72
C VAL A 157 -8.31 -27.49 4.52
N VAL A 158 -7.06 -27.08 4.28
CA VAL A 158 -6.70 -26.26 3.11
C VAL A 158 -6.99 -27.01 1.82
N LYS A 159 -6.57 -28.27 1.68
CA LYS A 159 -6.76 -29.10 0.47
C LYS A 159 -8.24 -29.31 0.11
N SER A 160 -9.13 -29.39 1.10
CA SER A 160 -10.57 -29.45 0.84
C SER A 160 -11.12 -28.18 0.18
N CYS A 161 -10.44 -27.03 0.38
CA CYS A 161 -10.87 -25.72 -0.09
C CYS A 161 -10.15 -25.27 -1.38
N THR A 162 -9.13 -25.97 -1.85
CA THR A 162 -8.39 -25.60 -3.07
C THR A 162 -9.05 -26.07 -4.38
N ARG A 163 -10.21 -26.73 -4.30
CA ARG A 163 -10.96 -27.16 -5.49
C ARG A 163 -11.40 -25.93 -6.29
N THR A 164 -11.23 -25.99 -7.62
CA THR A 164 -11.57 -24.88 -8.53
C THR A 164 -13.00 -24.38 -8.32
N GLN A 165 -13.97 -25.27 -8.15
CA GLN A 165 -15.38 -24.92 -7.92
C GLN A 165 -15.57 -24.09 -6.64
N ASP A 166 -14.88 -24.43 -5.55
CA ASP A 166 -14.97 -23.71 -4.29
C ASP A 166 -14.33 -22.32 -4.39
N LEU A 167 -13.22 -22.20 -5.14
CA LEU A 167 -12.57 -20.93 -5.44
C LEU A 167 -13.49 -20.02 -6.28
N VAL A 168 -14.04 -20.56 -7.38
CA VAL A 168 -14.99 -19.83 -8.23
C VAL A 168 -16.20 -19.36 -7.42
N ARG A 169 -16.79 -20.23 -6.60
CA ARG A 169 -17.91 -19.86 -5.72
C ARG A 169 -17.53 -18.76 -4.73
N THR A 170 -16.33 -18.82 -4.16
CA THR A 170 -15.82 -17.79 -3.25
C THR A 170 -15.70 -16.43 -3.96
N TYR A 171 -15.17 -16.41 -5.17
CA TYR A 171 -15.11 -15.19 -5.98
C TYR A 171 -16.49 -14.62 -6.27
N LEU A 172 -17.43 -15.46 -6.71
CA LEU A 172 -18.79 -15.07 -7.06
C LEU A 172 -19.58 -14.56 -5.85
N ASP A 173 -19.36 -15.13 -4.67
CA ASP A 173 -20.05 -14.70 -3.44
C ASP A 173 -19.48 -13.41 -2.85
N VAL A 174 -18.17 -13.16 -2.98
CA VAL A 174 -17.48 -12.09 -2.25
C VAL A 174 -17.01 -10.94 -3.13
N VAL A 175 -16.39 -11.23 -4.27
CA VAL A 175 -15.73 -10.23 -5.13
C VAL A 175 -16.69 -9.71 -6.18
N GLN A 176 -17.40 -10.61 -6.87
CA GLN A 176 -18.34 -10.28 -7.94
C GLN A 176 -19.43 -9.26 -7.57
N PRO A 177 -20.03 -9.26 -6.35
CA PRO A 177 -21.02 -8.23 -5.98
C PRO A 177 -20.45 -6.81 -5.95
N LEU A 178 -19.16 -6.67 -5.65
CA LEU A 178 -18.45 -5.39 -5.57
C LEU A 178 -17.83 -5.01 -6.93
N TYR A 179 -17.40 -6.01 -7.69
CA TYR A 179 -16.79 -5.88 -9.01
C TYR A 179 -17.51 -6.81 -10.01
N PRO A 180 -18.68 -6.39 -10.54
CA PRO A 180 -19.50 -7.23 -11.40
C PRO A 180 -18.92 -7.29 -12.82
N VAL A 181 -17.83 -8.04 -12.98
CA VAL A 181 -17.06 -8.13 -14.23
C VAL A 181 -17.33 -9.40 -15.03
N LEU A 182 -17.97 -10.39 -14.40
CA LEU A 182 -18.35 -11.66 -15.03
C LEU A 182 -19.86 -11.78 -15.22
N ASP A 183 -20.28 -12.49 -16.26
CA ASP A 183 -21.66 -12.95 -16.39
C ASP A 183 -21.80 -14.35 -15.79
N SER A 184 -22.87 -14.62 -15.04
CA SER A 184 -23.10 -15.92 -14.38
C SER A 184 -23.28 -17.08 -15.37
N GLY A 185 -23.62 -16.79 -16.63
CA GLY A 185 -23.81 -17.79 -17.69
C GLY A 185 -22.55 -18.19 -18.44
N LEU A 186 -21.37 -17.72 -18.05
CA LEU A 186 -20.12 -18.02 -18.76
C LEU A 186 -19.74 -19.51 -18.63
N ARG A 187 -19.39 -20.16 -19.75
CA ARG A 187 -19.11 -21.61 -19.83
C ARG A 187 -18.02 -22.07 -18.86
N PHE A 188 -16.97 -21.26 -18.66
CA PHE A 188 -15.86 -21.59 -17.77
C PHE A 188 -16.20 -21.49 -16.27
N LEU A 189 -17.35 -20.91 -15.91
CA LEU A 189 -17.85 -20.86 -14.53
C LEU A 189 -18.74 -22.07 -14.18
N ALA A 190 -19.06 -22.92 -15.15
CA ALA A 190 -19.84 -24.12 -14.91
C ALA A 190 -19.11 -25.06 -13.94
N PRO A 191 -19.82 -25.85 -13.10
CA PRO A 191 -19.19 -26.81 -12.19
C PRO A 191 -18.24 -27.75 -12.92
N GLN A 192 -18.61 -28.17 -14.12
CA GLN A 192 -17.76 -28.93 -15.03
C GLN A 192 -17.58 -28.10 -16.29
N PRO A 193 -16.50 -27.31 -16.39
CA PRO A 193 -16.23 -26.54 -17.60
C PRO A 193 -15.93 -27.50 -18.75
N PRO A 194 -16.36 -27.16 -19.99
CA PRO A 194 -16.00 -27.92 -21.19
C PRO A 194 -14.48 -27.99 -21.40
N GLU A 195 -14.00 -28.99 -22.12
CA GLU A 195 -12.56 -29.12 -22.42
C GLU A 195 -12.07 -28.13 -23.49
N ASP A 196 -12.98 -27.64 -24.34
CA ASP A 196 -12.74 -26.72 -25.46
C ASP A 196 -12.73 -25.23 -25.05
N LEU A 197 -12.12 -24.89 -23.91
CA LEU A 197 -12.06 -23.49 -23.48
C LEU A 197 -11.10 -22.66 -24.33
N THR A 198 -11.51 -21.43 -24.63
CA THR A 198 -10.65 -20.47 -25.31
C THR A 198 -9.52 -19.99 -24.37
N SER A 199 -8.42 -19.47 -24.93
CA SER A 199 -7.34 -18.88 -24.14
C SER A 199 -7.84 -17.78 -23.20
N ALA A 200 -8.85 -17.00 -23.62
CA ALA A 200 -9.43 -15.95 -22.79
C ALA A 200 -10.30 -16.49 -21.65
N ASP A 201 -10.95 -17.64 -21.83
CA ASP A 201 -11.70 -18.32 -20.78
C ASP A 201 -10.76 -18.97 -19.76
N LEU A 202 -9.68 -19.61 -20.24
CA LEU A 202 -8.61 -20.14 -19.38
C LEU A 202 -7.93 -19.03 -18.58
N PHE A 203 -7.65 -17.90 -19.22
CA PHE A 203 -7.15 -16.70 -18.54
C PHE A 203 -8.11 -16.27 -17.41
N ALA A 204 -9.39 -16.08 -17.74
CA ALA A 204 -10.38 -15.59 -16.79
C ALA A 204 -10.59 -16.56 -15.61
N LEU A 205 -10.69 -17.87 -15.88
CA LEU A 205 -10.85 -18.89 -14.85
C LEU A 205 -9.66 -18.91 -13.88
N ASN A 206 -8.42 -18.89 -14.40
CA ASN A 206 -7.23 -18.88 -13.56
C ASN A 206 -7.12 -17.58 -12.74
N MET A 207 -7.46 -16.43 -13.33
CA MET A 207 -7.51 -15.15 -12.60
C MET A 207 -8.57 -15.16 -11.48
N VAL A 208 -9.76 -15.69 -11.74
CA VAL A 208 -10.83 -15.86 -10.73
C VAL A 208 -10.34 -16.72 -9.58
N CYS A 209 -9.72 -17.86 -9.88
CA CYS A 209 -9.15 -18.74 -8.85
C CYS A 209 -8.03 -18.06 -8.06
N SER A 210 -7.15 -17.30 -8.73
CA SER A 210 -6.07 -16.54 -8.08
C SER A 210 -6.62 -15.52 -7.10
N ILE A 211 -7.58 -14.69 -7.52
CA ILE A 211 -8.21 -13.68 -6.67
C ILE A 211 -8.95 -14.34 -5.50
N ALA A 212 -9.67 -15.44 -5.75
CA ALA A 212 -10.39 -16.18 -4.73
C ALA A 212 -9.46 -16.69 -3.62
N CYS A 213 -8.24 -17.13 -3.95
CA CYS A 213 -7.26 -17.57 -2.96
C CYS A 213 -6.93 -16.48 -1.93
N TYR A 214 -6.89 -15.20 -2.32
CA TYR A 214 -6.62 -14.10 -1.38
C TYR A 214 -7.77 -13.83 -0.40
N VAL A 215 -9.00 -14.21 -0.79
CA VAL A 215 -10.24 -13.94 -0.04
C VAL A 215 -10.68 -15.16 0.77
N MET A 216 -10.33 -16.37 0.32
CA MET A 216 -10.78 -17.64 0.88
C MET A 216 -10.54 -17.83 2.39
N PRO A 217 -9.38 -17.45 2.97
CA PRO A 217 -9.17 -17.53 4.42
C PRO A 217 -10.25 -16.81 5.23
N GLU A 218 -10.72 -15.68 4.73
CA GLU A 218 -11.71 -14.83 5.43
C GLU A 218 -13.15 -15.32 5.17
N TYR A 219 -13.42 -15.86 3.99
CA TYR A 219 -14.75 -16.36 3.61
C TYR A 219 -15.18 -17.61 4.40
N LYS A 220 -14.27 -18.58 4.59
CA LYS A 220 -14.60 -19.79 5.38
C LYS A 220 -14.72 -19.51 6.88
N ARG A 221 -14.02 -18.49 7.40
CA ARG A 221 -14.18 -17.99 8.77
C ARG A 221 -15.61 -17.56 9.09
N LYS A 222 -16.36 -17.07 8.09
CA LYS A 222 -17.79 -16.74 8.23
C LYS A 222 -18.71 -17.97 8.28
N ARG A 223 -18.27 -19.14 7.77
CA ARG A 223 -19.14 -20.32 7.57
C ARG A 223 -18.85 -21.51 8.48
N ASP A 224 -17.66 -21.62 9.07
CA ASP A 224 -17.27 -22.81 9.87
C ASP A 224 -16.78 -22.42 11.28
N PRO A 225 -17.40 -22.95 12.35
CA PRO A 225 -16.95 -22.73 13.73
C PRO A 225 -15.50 -23.14 14.01
N ARG A 226 -14.95 -24.06 13.21
CA ARG A 226 -13.56 -24.53 13.33
C ARG A 226 -12.53 -23.53 12.82
N TRP A 227 -12.96 -22.50 12.09
CA TRP A 227 -12.12 -21.39 11.59
C TRP A 227 -12.20 -20.13 12.47
N HIS A 228 -12.88 -20.21 13.62
CA HIS A 228 -12.84 -19.13 14.61
C HIS A 228 -11.43 -18.94 15.18
N TRP A 229 -11.15 -17.73 15.67
CA TRP A 229 -10.06 -17.54 16.61
C TRP A 229 -10.32 -18.52 17.75
N SER A 230 -9.46 -19.52 17.94
CA SER A 230 -9.55 -20.27 19.19
C SER A 230 -9.33 -19.28 20.33
N ASP A 231 -10.02 -19.45 21.45
CA ASP A 231 -9.74 -18.70 22.69
C ASP A 231 -8.28 -18.90 23.18
N LEU A 232 -7.54 -19.81 22.52
CA LEU A 232 -6.11 -20.09 22.68
C LEU A 232 -5.20 -19.35 21.67
N GLY A 233 -5.72 -18.46 20.82
CA GLY A 233 -4.92 -17.48 20.08
C GLY A 233 -3.87 -18.03 19.12
N LYS A 234 -4.15 -19.10 18.35
CA LYS A 234 -3.17 -19.60 17.35
C LYS A 234 -3.16 -18.76 16.08
N LEU A 235 -2.53 -17.58 16.17
CA LEU A 235 -2.08 -16.75 15.04
C LEU A 235 -1.37 -17.60 13.96
N ASP A 236 -0.71 -18.69 14.40
CA ASP A 236 0.00 -19.66 13.56
C ASP A 236 -0.85 -20.32 12.47
N PHE A 237 -2.11 -20.67 12.75
CA PHE A 237 -2.98 -21.27 11.72
C PHE A 237 -3.35 -20.25 10.63
N HIS A 238 -3.63 -19.00 11.03
CA HIS A 238 -3.92 -17.93 10.09
C HIS A 238 -2.71 -17.62 9.21
N HIS A 239 -1.52 -17.57 9.80
CA HIS A 239 -0.27 -17.46 9.06
C HIS A 239 -0.05 -18.63 8.10
N PHE A 240 -0.31 -19.86 8.55
CA PHE A 240 -0.25 -21.06 7.72
C PHE A 240 -1.18 -20.97 6.50
N ALA A 241 -2.47 -20.75 6.74
CA ALA A 241 -3.49 -20.71 5.71
C ALA A 241 -3.22 -19.57 4.73
N CYS A 242 -2.92 -18.36 5.21
CA CYS A 242 -2.60 -17.20 4.36
C CYS A 242 -1.38 -17.47 3.48
N LYS A 243 -0.32 -18.11 4.02
CA LYS A 243 0.88 -18.46 3.25
C LYS A 243 0.58 -19.51 2.17
N LYS A 244 -0.14 -20.57 2.50
CA LYS A 244 -0.52 -21.63 1.55
C LYS A 244 -1.41 -21.09 0.43
N PHE A 245 -2.45 -20.33 0.76
CA PHE A 245 -3.33 -19.72 -0.25
C PHE A 245 -2.64 -18.67 -1.09
N ARG A 246 -1.67 -17.90 -0.55
CA ARG A 246 -0.84 -17.00 -1.37
C ARG A 246 -0.05 -17.76 -2.43
N LEU A 247 0.62 -18.86 -2.05
CA LEU A 247 1.37 -19.66 -3.01
C LEU A 247 0.45 -20.22 -4.10
N LEU A 248 -0.75 -20.66 -3.72
CA LEU A 248 -1.76 -21.11 -4.67
C LEU A 248 -2.25 -19.97 -5.60
N ALA A 249 -2.46 -18.78 -5.06
CA ALA A 249 -2.83 -17.59 -5.82
C ALA A 249 -1.77 -17.27 -6.89
N GLN A 250 -0.48 -17.31 -6.51
CA GLN A 250 0.65 -17.10 -7.41
C GLN A 250 0.70 -18.16 -8.50
N ASN A 251 0.49 -19.43 -8.16
CA ASN A 251 0.45 -20.51 -9.16
C ASN A 251 -0.67 -20.31 -10.19
N TYR A 252 -1.88 -19.95 -9.75
CA TYR A 252 -2.98 -19.65 -10.67
C TYR A 252 -2.70 -18.38 -11.50
N PHE A 253 -2.08 -17.36 -10.90
CA PHE A 253 -1.69 -16.15 -11.62
C PHE A 253 -0.65 -16.45 -12.71
N SER A 254 0.37 -17.25 -12.41
CA SER A 254 1.37 -17.68 -13.40
C SER A 254 0.73 -18.45 -14.55
N LYS A 255 -0.21 -19.35 -14.26
CA LYS A 255 -0.98 -20.06 -15.31
C LYS A 255 -1.84 -19.10 -16.14
N ALA A 256 -2.45 -18.10 -15.52
CA ALA A 256 -3.19 -17.08 -16.26
C ALA A 256 -2.25 -16.27 -17.18
N ALA A 257 -1.06 -15.93 -16.71
CA ALA A 257 -0.10 -15.12 -17.46
C ALA A 257 0.29 -15.75 -18.81
N GLU A 258 0.31 -17.09 -18.91
CA GLU A 258 0.53 -17.82 -20.18
C GLU A 258 -0.47 -17.45 -21.28
N TYR A 259 -1.69 -17.03 -20.91
CA TYR A 259 -2.76 -16.66 -21.83
C TYR A 259 -3.00 -15.15 -21.92
N LEU A 260 -2.18 -14.33 -21.24
CA LEU A 260 -2.40 -12.89 -21.12
C LEU A 260 -2.42 -12.19 -22.48
N GLU A 261 -1.40 -12.42 -23.31
CA GLU A 261 -1.28 -11.80 -24.63
C GLU A 261 -2.48 -12.14 -25.51
N ALA A 262 -2.82 -13.44 -25.61
CA ALA A 262 -3.97 -13.90 -26.38
C ALA A 262 -5.30 -13.28 -25.89
N SER A 263 -5.47 -13.14 -24.57
CA SER A 263 -6.68 -12.57 -23.98
C SER A 263 -6.80 -11.04 -24.11
N THR A 264 -5.70 -10.35 -24.44
CA THR A 264 -5.64 -8.88 -24.53
C THR A 264 -5.34 -8.35 -25.93
N MET A 265 -5.19 -9.24 -26.92
CA MET A 265 -4.83 -8.88 -28.30
C MET A 265 -5.92 -8.07 -29.01
N GLU A 266 -7.19 -8.45 -28.86
CA GLU A 266 -8.31 -7.84 -29.57
C GLU A 266 -8.98 -6.73 -28.74
N ARG A 267 -9.59 -5.74 -29.41
CA ARG A 267 -10.41 -4.74 -28.71
C ARG A 267 -11.84 -5.28 -28.52
N SER A 268 -12.05 -6.04 -27.45
CA SER A 268 -13.33 -6.68 -27.15
C SER A 268 -13.75 -6.51 -25.69
N ILE A 269 -15.02 -6.85 -25.39
CA ILE A 269 -15.53 -6.94 -24.02
C ILE A 269 -14.73 -7.97 -23.21
N VAL A 270 -14.29 -9.06 -23.85
CA VAL A 270 -13.47 -10.10 -23.23
C VAL A 270 -12.13 -9.53 -22.76
N THR A 271 -11.51 -8.69 -23.56
CA THR A 271 -10.26 -8.02 -23.19
C THR A 271 -10.44 -7.02 -22.06
N LEU A 272 -11.54 -6.26 -22.06
CA LEU A 272 -11.88 -5.40 -20.92
C LEU A 272 -12.05 -6.21 -19.63
N ARG A 273 -12.76 -7.34 -19.70
CA ARG A 273 -12.90 -8.28 -18.58
C ARG A 273 -11.54 -8.77 -18.08
N SER A 274 -10.64 -9.18 -18.98
CA SER A 274 -9.29 -9.62 -18.63
C SER A 274 -8.49 -8.53 -17.91
N VAL A 275 -8.52 -7.30 -18.43
CA VAL A 275 -7.85 -6.15 -17.80
C VAL A 275 -8.46 -5.81 -16.44
N MET A 276 -9.79 -5.88 -16.30
CA MET A 276 -10.46 -5.66 -15.02
C MET A 276 -10.10 -6.74 -13.99
N LEU A 277 -9.96 -8.00 -14.39
CA LEU A 277 -9.51 -9.07 -13.50
C LEU A 277 -8.07 -8.82 -13.02
N LEU A 278 -7.17 -8.35 -13.90
CA LEU A 278 -5.82 -7.94 -13.50
C LEU A 278 -5.84 -6.76 -12.50
N ALA A 279 -6.71 -5.78 -12.74
CA ALA A 279 -6.89 -4.63 -11.85
C ALA A 279 -7.43 -5.04 -10.47
N ILE A 280 -8.31 -6.04 -10.40
CA ILE A 280 -8.80 -6.59 -9.13
C ILE A 280 -7.70 -7.37 -8.43
N ASN A 281 -6.92 -8.18 -9.15
CA ASN A 281 -5.82 -8.95 -8.57
C ASN A 281 -4.74 -8.04 -7.94
N SER A 282 -4.45 -6.91 -8.57
CA SER A 282 -3.50 -5.92 -8.06
C SER A 282 -3.95 -5.25 -6.75
N LEU A 283 -5.22 -5.35 -6.36
CA LEU A 283 -5.68 -4.94 -5.02
C LEU A 283 -5.09 -5.83 -3.90
N PHE A 284 -4.65 -7.04 -4.23
CA PHE A 284 -4.06 -8.00 -3.29
C PHE A 284 -2.55 -8.13 -3.48
N ASP A 285 -2.10 -8.16 -4.72
CA ASP A 285 -0.69 -8.23 -5.07
C ASP A 285 -0.30 -7.12 -6.06
N PRO A 286 0.03 -5.93 -5.55
CA PRO A 286 0.39 -4.80 -6.41
C PRO A 286 1.74 -4.99 -7.12
N GLN A 287 2.61 -5.91 -6.67
CA GLN A 287 3.90 -6.12 -7.30
C GLN A 287 3.79 -6.86 -8.63
N SER A 288 2.87 -7.84 -8.73
CA SER A 288 2.64 -8.63 -9.93
C SER A 288 1.62 -8.03 -10.89
N GLY A 289 0.81 -7.06 -10.45
CA GLY A 289 -0.34 -6.54 -11.21
C GLY A 289 -0.35 -5.04 -11.53
N ASN A 290 0.77 -4.31 -11.34
CA ASN A 290 0.80 -2.88 -11.67
C ASN A 290 0.64 -2.66 -13.18
N CYS A 291 -0.57 -2.33 -13.61
CA CYS A 291 -0.83 -1.73 -14.91
C CYS A 291 -0.84 -0.20 -14.74
N PRO A 292 0.24 0.52 -15.12
CA PRO A 292 0.37 1.96 -14.85
C PRO A 292 -0.59 2.86 -15.65
N THR A 293 -1.48 2.29 -16.47
CA THR A 293 -2.18 3.00 -17.55
C THR A 293 -3.69 3.20 -17.37
N MET A 294 -4.31 2.76 -16.28
CA MET A 294 -5.75 3.02 -16.06
C MET A 294 -6.01 4.41 -15.47
N ALA A 295 -5.82 5.44 -16.28
CA ALA A 295 -6.36 6.77 -15.99
C ALA A 295 -7.86 6.80 -16.35
N LYS A 296 -8.68 7.41 -15.48
CA LYS A 296 -10.09 7.68 -15.81
C LYS A 296 -10.13 8.60 -17.04
N PRO A 297 -10.83 8.24 -18.13
CA PRO A 297 -11.01 9.14 -19.27
C PRO A 297 -11.87 10.36 -18.88
N ASP A 298 -11.49 11.54 -19.39
CA ASP A 298 -12.15 12.81 -19.03
C ASP A 298 -13.62 12.91 -19.44
N TRP A 299 -14.06 12.10 -20.42
CA TRP A 299 -15.43 12.10 -20.93
C TRP A 299 -16.43 11.28 -20.09
N LEU A 300 -15.97 10.49 -19.11
CA LEU A 300 -16.88 9.69 -18.29
C LEU A 300 -17.58 10.57 -17.23
N GLN A 301 -18.79 11.01 -17.56
CA GLN A 301 -19.64 11.84 -16.71
C GLN A 301 -19.84 11.19 -15.33
N GLU A 302 -19.63 11.96 -14.27
CA GLU A 302 -19.79 11.47 -12.91
C GLU A 302 -21.28 11.36 -12.59
N SER A 303 -21.78 10.12 -12.47
CA SER A 303 -23.13 9.85 -11.98
C SER A 303 -23.26 10.26 -10.51
N GLU A 304 -24.47 10.59 -10.09
CA GLU A 304 -24.81 10.95 -8.71
C GLU A 304 -24.36 9.89 -7.69
N LEU A 305 -24.13 10.34 -6.45
CA LEU A 305 -23.79 9.47 -5.34
C LEU A 305 -25.02 8.63 -4.95
N CYS A 306 -24.83 7.32 -4.83
CA CYS A 306 -25.89 6.37 -4.50
C CYS A 306 -25.38 5.39 -3.43
N PHE A 307 -26.05 5.37 -2.28
CA PHE A 307 -25.69 4.53 -1.13
C PHE A 307 -26.74 3.44 -0.86
N ASP A 308 -27.20 2.79 -1.93
CA ASP A 308 -28.14 1.66 -1.86
C ASP A 308 -27.39 0.36 -1.52
N LYS A 309 -27.69 -0.23 -0.36
CA LYS A 309 -27.07 -1.45 0.15
C LYS A 309 -27.31 -2.66 -0.75
N ASN A 310 -28.41 -2.66 -1.52
CA ASN A 310 -28.73 -3.72 -2.48
C ASN A 310 -27.92 -3.61 -3.78
N LYS A 311 -27.18 -2.50 -3.97
CA LYS A 311 -26.33 -2.24 -5.13
C LYS A 311 -24.89 -1.99 -4.68
N PRO A 312 -24.21 -2.99 -4.08
CA PRO A 312 -22.92 -2.83 -3.42
C PRO A 312 -21.81 -2.25 -4.32
N ALA A 313 -21.77 -2.63 -5.60
CA ALA A 313 -20.83 -2.05 -6.57
C ALA A 313 -21.05 -0.53 -6.76
N ARG A 314 -22.31 -0.07 -6.89
CA ARG A 314 -22.62 1.36 -7.04
C ARG A 314 -22.36 2.14 -5.74
N TYR A 315 -22.67 1.51 -4.60
CA TYR A 315 -22.35 2.06 -3.28
C TYR A 315 -20.84 2.30 -3.16
N LEU A 316 -20.04 1.27 -3.45
CA LEU A 316 -18.60 1.35 -3.42
C LEU A 316 -18.05 2.45 -4.32
N CYS A 317 -18.50 2.49 -5.59
CA CYS A 317 -18.10 3.54 -6.52
C CYS A 317 -18.45 4.93 -5.97
N SER A 318 -19.60 5.09 -5.31
CA SER A 318 -20.03 6.35 -4.70
C SER A 318 -19.12 6.75 -3.54
N LEU A 319 -18.68 5.81 -2.70
CA LEU A 319 -17.68 6.08 -1.65
C LEU A 319 -16.37 6.61 -2.25
N PHE A 320 -15.79 5.92 -3.24
CA PHE A 320 -14.55 6.40 -3.87
C PHE A 320 -14.71 7.74 -4.60
N ARG A 321 -15.87 7.99 -5.22
CA ARG A 321 -16.21 9.29 -5.81
C ARG A 321 -16.29 10.39 -4.76
N ALA A 322 -16.94 10.12 -3.63
CA ALA A 322 -17.01 11.05 -2.50
C ALA A 322 -15.60 11.36 -1.97
N GLN A 323 -14.75 10.35 -1.78
CA GLN A 323 -13.35 10.54 -1.40
C GLN A 323 -12.58 11.43 -2.41
N ARG A 324 -12.78 11.21 -3.71
CA ARG A 324 -12.15 12.01 -4.77
C ARG A 324 -12.61 13.47 -4.72
N ARG A 325 -13.93 13.72 -4.62
CA ARG A 325 -14.53 15.06 -4.49
C ARG A 325 -13.98 15.79 -3.26
N PHE A 326 -13.92 15.11 -2.12
CA PHE A 326 -13.33 15.64 -0.89
C PHE A 326 -11.85 16.05 -1.08
N ARG A 327 -11.03 15.19 -1.71
CA ARG A 327 -9.62 15.50 -2.01
C ARG A 327 -9.45 16.67 -2.98
N LYS A 328 -10.46 16.95 -3.82
CA LYS A 328 -10.52 18.13 -4.70
C LYS A 328 -11.03 19.40 -3.99
N GLY A 329 -11.39 19.32 -2.71
CA GLY A 329 -11.81 20.45 -1.89
C GLY A 329 -13.34 20.59 -1.73
N ASP A 330 -14.14 19.72 -2.33
CA ASP A 330 -15.60 19.75 -2.17
C ASP A 330 -16.00 19.15 -0.81
N ARG A 331 -16.40 20.02 0.12
CA ARG A 331 -16.82 19.65 1.48
C ARG A 331 -18.29 19.24 1.58
N SER A 332 -19.12 19.54 0.57
CA SER A 332 -20.55 19.19 0.56
C SER A 332 -20.79 17.67 0.67
N VAL A 333 -19.81 16.87 0.27
CA VAL A 333 -19.88 15.40 0.37
C VAL A 333 -20.01 14.89 1.81
N LEU A 334 -19.60 15.67 2.81
CA LEU A 334 -19.75 15.30 4.23
C LEU A 334 -21.21 15.10 4.62
N THR A 335 -22.12 15.94 4.12
CA THR A 335 -23.56 15.85 4.41
C THR A 335 -24.27 14.78 3.58
N LEU A 336 -23.63 14.31 2.51
CA LEU A 336 -24.18 13.30 1.59
C LEU A 336 -23.82 11.87 2.02
N LEU A 337 -22.82 11.69 2.87
CA LEU A 337 -22.38 10.37 3.29
C LEU A 337 -23.44 9.67 4.16
N PRO A 338 -23.62 8.35 3.99
CA PRO A 338 -24.42 7.55 4.91
C PRO A 338 -23.74 7.51 6.28
N ARG A 339 -24.52 7.28 7.33
CA ARG A 339 -24.00 7.14 8.70
C ARG A 339 -23.04 5.95 8.82
N LEU A 340 -22.23 5.96 9.88
CA LEU A 340 -21.44 4.79 10.27
C LEU A 340 -22.39 3.60 10.51
N ASP A 341 -21.97 2.41 10.08
CA ASP A 341 -22.73 1.17 10.25
C ASP A 341 -22.61 0.62 11.67
N GLU A 342 -23.42 1.17 12.57
CA GLU A 342 -23.50 0.80 14.00
C GLU A 342 -24.28 -0.50 14.22
N THR A 343 -25.27 -0.77 13.37
CA THR A 343 -26.22 -1.89 13.50
C THR A 343 -25.90 -3.09 12.61
N ASP A 344 -24.67 -3.15 12.07
CA ASP A 344 -24.16 -4.24 11.20
C ASP A 344 -25.06 -4.53 9.99
N GLU A 345 -25.66 -3.48 9.42
CA GLU A 345 -26.55 -3.58 8.26
C GLU A 345 -25.78 -3.95 6.99
N LEU A 346 -24.46 -3.72 6.95
CA LEU A 346 -23.58 -4.11 5.87
C LEU A 346 -22.88 -5.45 6.12
N SER A 347 -23.33 -6.26 7.09
CA SER A 347 -22.81 -7.61 7.38
C SER A 347 -22.75 -8.57 6.16
N ARG A 348 -23.62 -8.35 5.17
CA ARG A 348 -23.60 -9.08 3.88
C ARG A 348 -22.44 -8.67 2.97
N HIS A 349 -21.89 -7.47 3.16
CA HIS A 349 -20.77 -6.92 2.40
C HIS A 349 -19.70 -6.32 3.35
N PRO A 350 -18.95 -7.15 4.10
CA PRO A 350 -18.01 -6.65 5.11
C PRO A 350 -16.92 -5.73 4.56
N TRP A 351 -16.49 -5.95 3.31
CA TRP A 351 -15.53 -5.05 2.68
C TRP A 351 -16.12 -3.66 2.37
N LEU A 352 -17.41 -3.59 2.02
CA LEU A 352 -18.10 -2.30 1.84
C LEU A 352 -18.17 -1.54 3.17
N ARG A 353 -18.40 -2.26 4.28
CA ARG A 353 -18.35 -1.73 5.65
C ARG A 353 -16.98 -1.14 5.96
N ILE A 354 -15.90 -1.87 5.68
CA ILE A 354 -14.51 -1.38 5.84
C ILE A 354 -14.30 -0.06 5.05
N VAL A 355 -14.67 -0.02 3.77
CA VAL A 355 -14.46 1.18 2.92
C VAL A 355 -15.32 2.35 3.37
N LEU A 356 -16.54 2.12 3.87
CA LEU A 356 -17.40 3.15 4.45
C LEU A 356 -16.71 3.82 5.64
N HIS A 357 -16.24 3.03 6.60
CA HIS A 357 -15.59 3.56 7.80
C HIS A 357 -14.25 4.24 7.47
N GLN A 358 -13.47 3.70 6.52
CA GLN A 358 -12.26 4.35 6.00
C GLN A 358 -12.58 5.71 5.34
N THR A 359 -13.71 5.81 4.65
CA THR A 359 -14.18 7.06 4.03
C THR A 359 -14.52 8.10 5.09
N HIS A 360 -15.20 7.70 6.17
CA HIS A 360 -15.44 8.57 7.32
C HIS A 360 -14.14 9.03 7.98
N LEU A 361 -13.22 8.10 8.28
CA LEU A 361 -11.90 8.44 8.84
C LEU A 361 -11.08 9.37 7.94
N LEU A 362 -11.23 9.25 6.62
CA LEU A 362 -10.60 10.16 5.67
C LEU A 362 -11.10 11.59 5.82
N MET A 363 -12.42 11.74 5.87
CA MET A 363 -13.06 13.04 5.79
C MET A 363 -13.18 13.74 7.14
N ASN A 364 -13.32 12.96 8.22
CA ASN A 364 -13.43 13.43 9.59
C ASN A 364 -12.59 12.52 10.53
N PRO A 365 -11.30 12.84 10.76
CA PRO A 365 -10.39 12.00 11.53
C PRO A 365 -10.64 12.12 13.04
N ILE A 366 -11.74 11.56 13.52
CA ILE A 366 -12.10 11.45 14.94
C ILE A 366 -11.91 10.02 15.44
N TRP A 367 -11.74 9.85 16.76
CA TRP A 367 -11.49 8.54 17.36
C TRP A 367 -12.63 7.55 17.14
N GLN A 368 -13.88 8.01 17.05
CA GLN A 368 -15.04 7.16 16.75
C GLN A 368 -14.90 6.54 15.35
N CYS A 369 -14.48 7.31 14.35
CA CYS A 369 -14.24 6.76 13.02
C CYS A 369 -13.09 5.75 13.03
N ALA A 370 -12.03 6.00 13.81
CA ALA A 370 -10.93 5.07 13.98
C ALA A 370 -11.40 3.74 14.62
N TRP A 371 -12.26 3.81 15.64
CA TRP A 371 -12.91 2.64 16.24
C TRP A 371 -13.59 1.77 15.18
N PHE A 372 -14.51 2.35 14.40
CA PHE A 372 -15.27 1.60 13.42
C PHE A 372 -14.39 0.99 12.32
N VAL A 373 -13.30 1.66 11.94
CA VAL A 373 -12.32 1.07 11.02
C VAL A 373 -11.67 -0.17 11.63
N LEU A 374 -11.20 -0.08 12.87
CA LEU A 374 -10.49 -1.17 13.54
C LEU A 374 -11.40 -2.36 13.82
N GLU A 375 -12.65 -2.11 14.24
CA GLU A 375 -13.66 -3.15 14.45
C GLU A 375 -14.07 -3.82 13.13
N ALA A 376 -14.33 -3.04 12.07
CA ALA A 376 -14.68 -3.61 10.77
C ALA A 376 -13.53 -4.43 10.13
N VAL A 377 -12.27 -4.06 10.34
CA VAL A 377 -11.12 -4.80 9.79
C VAL A 377 -10.93 -6.18 10.44
N VAL A 378 -11.30 -6.33 11.71
CA VAL A 378 -11.23 -7.61 12.42
C VAL A 378 -12.53 -8.43 12.32
N SER A 379 -13.61 -7.80 11.87
CA SER A 379 -14.91 -8.45 11.62
C SER A 379 -14.79 -9.62 10.62
N GLN A 380 -15.66 -10.63 10.78
CA GLN A 380 -15.59 -11.85 9.97
C GLN A 380 -16.05 -11.61 8.53
N GLY A 381 -15.34 -12.21 7.56
CA GLY A 381 -15.73 -12.21 6.15
C GLY A 381 -15.32 -10.96 5.35
N GLY A 382 -14.60 -10.02 5.95
CA GLY A 382 -13.91 -8.94 5.23
C GLY A 382 -12.56 -9.41 4.70
N PHE A 383 -12.19 -9.02 3.48
CA PHE A 383 -10.85 -9.28 2.95
C PHE A 383 -9.98 -8.03 2.99
N HIS A 384 -8.68 -8.21 3.20
CA HIS A 384 -7.73 -7.10 3.24
C HIS A 384 -7.09 -6.91 1.86
N THR A 385 -7.11 -5.67 1.39
CA THR A 385 -6.32 -5.18 0.24
C THR A 385 -4.99 -4.57 0.71
N PHE A 386 -4.07 -4.29 -0.22
CA PHE A 386 -2.76 -3.70 0.09
C PHE A 386 -2.83 -2.33 0.80
N LEU A 387 -3.97 -1.64 0.73
CA LEU A 387 -4.21 -0.37 1.41
C LEU A 387 -4.76 -0.52 2.83
N THR A 388 -5.31 -1.69 3.18
CA THR A 388 -5.90 -1.94 4.51
C THR A 388 -4.94 -1.64 5.66
N PRO A 389 -3.66 -2.08 5.62
CA PRO A 389 -2.72 -1.82 6.71
C PRO A 389 -2.45 -0.32 6.93
N HIS A 390 -2.45 0.47 5.85
CA HIS A 390 -2.30 1.92 5.95
C HIS A 390 -3.47 2.55 6.71
N TRP A 391 -4.70 2.13 6.44
CA TRP A 391 -5.88 2.61 7.15
C TRP A 391 -5.92 2.17 8.61
N VAL A 392 -5.48 0.93 8.90
CA VAL A 392 -5.34 0.42 10.26
C VAL A 392 -4.32 1.25 11.04
N TYR A 393 -3.14 1.49 10.45
CA TYR A 393 -2.12 2.34 11.05
C TYR A 393 -2.65 3.75 11.32
N ARG A 394 -3.30 4.38 10.33
CA ARG A 394 -3.88 5.71 10.48
C ARG A 394 -4.94 5.75 11.59
N ALA A 395 -5.81 4.75 11.67
CA ALA A 395 -6.81 4.63 12.73
C ALA A 395 -6.12 4.52 14.11
N GLY A 396 -5.08 3.69 14.21
CA GLY A 396 -4.26 3.58 15.43
C GLY A 396 -3.62 4.91 15.83
N CYS A 397 -3.07 5.67 14.89
CA CYS A 397 -2.51 7.00 15.18
C CYS A 397 -3.58 7.99 15.69
N VAL A 398 -4.75 8.05 15.05
CA VAL A 398 -5.86 8.93 15.48
C VAL A 398 -6.35 8.55 16.87
N LEU A 399 -6.42 7.25 17.16
CA LEU A 399 -6.81 6.73 18.46
C LEU A 399 -5.81 7.16 19.56
N LEU A 400 -4.51 7.04 19.28
CA LEU A 400 -3.45 7.45 20.21
C LEU A 400 -3.38 8.98 20.40
N ASP A 401 -3.58 9.77 19.35
CA ASP A 401 -3.62 11.24 19.47
C ASP A 401 -4.70 11.73 20.44
N LYS A 402 -5.81 10.97 20.53
CA LYS A 402 -6.98 11.26 21.37
C LYS A 402 -7.08 10.37 22.61
N ILE A 403 -5.95 9.88 23.10
CA ILE A 403 -5.88 8.92 24.21
C ILE A 403 -6.61 9.36 25.49
N ASN A 404 -6.67 10.67 25.78
CA ASN A 404 -7.32 11.21 26.98
C ASN A 404 -8.85 11.31 26.86
N GLU A 405 -9.41 11.17 25.65
CA GLU A 405 -10.85 11.26 25.37
C GLU A 405 -11.52 9.88 25.29
N VAL A 406 -10.74 8.79 25.31
CA VAL A 406 -11.20 7.41 25.12
C VAL A 406 -11.04 6.61 26.42
N TYR A 407 -12.07 5.83 26.79
CA TYR A 407 -11.97 4.92 27.95
C TYR A 407 -10.85 3.89 27.74
N PHE A 408 -10.06 3.66 28.79
CA PHE A 408 -8.84 2.85 28.74
C PHE A 408 -9.06 1.41 28.25
N GLU A 409 -10.13 0.74 28.67
CA GLU A 409 -10.44 -0.64 28.27
C GLU A 409 -10.65 -0.75 26.75
N TYR A 410 -11.40 0.18 26.18
CA TYR A 410 -11.63 0.22 24.74
C TYR A 410 -10.37 0.60 23.96
N LEU A 411 -9.57 1.51 24.49
CA LEU A 411 -8.28 1.89 23.91
C LEU A 411 -7.35 0.68 23.80
N ALA A 412 -7.20 -0.09 24.88
CA ALA A 412 -6.36 -1.29 24.91
C ALA A 412 -6.82 -2.32 23.86
N GLN A 413 -8.11 -2.62 23.81
CA GLN A 413 -8.67 -3.56 22.84
C GLN A 413 -8.47 -3.10 21.39
N LEU A 414 -8.77 -1.84 21.09
CA LEU A 414 -8.64 -1.31 19.73
C LEU A 414 -7.19 -1.21 19.28
N TYR A 415 -6.29 -0.82 20.18
CA TYR A 415 -4.86 -0.80 19.91
C TYR A 415 -4.33 -2.21 19.62
N SER A 416 -4.73 -3.21 20.42
CA SER A 416 -4.40 -4.61 20.16
C SER A 416 -4.98 -5.10 18.83
N ASN A 417 -6.22 -4.74 18.49
CA ASN A 417 -6.80 -5.04 17.18
C ASN A 417 -5.96 -4.46 16.03
N ALA A 418 -5.46 -3.23 16.18
CA ALA A 418 -4.59 -2.60 15.19
C ALA A 418 -3.27 -3.37 15.03
N LEU A 419 -2.61 -3.75 16.13
CA LEU A 419 -1.36 -4.51 16.08
C LEU A 419 -1.54 -5.89 15.45
N VAL A 420 -2.59 -6.62 15.82
CA VAL A 420 -2.89 -7.95 15.26
C VAL A 420 -3.19 -7.84 13.76
N ALA A 421 -3.99 -6.86 13.34
CA ALA A 421 -4.29 -6.66 11.92
C ALA A 421 -3.04 -6.30 11.10
N LEU A 422 -2.12 -5.49 11.65
CA LEU A 422 -0.84 -5.17 11.01
C LEU A 422 0.09 -6.39 10.97
N GLU A 423 0.13 -7.21 12.02
CA GLU A 423 0.93 -8.43 12.08
C GLU A 423 0.48 -9.43 11.00
N LEU A 424 -0.82 -9.75 10.96
CA LEU A 424 -1.40 -10.63 9.93
C LEU A 424 -1.14 -10.11 8.51
N SER A 425 -1.19 -8.79 8.35
CA SER A 425 -0.93 -8.14 7.07
C SER A 425 0.56 -8.16 6.69
N SER A 426 1.48 -8.23 7.65
CA SER A 426 2.92 -8.28 7.39
C SER A 426 3.36 -9.56 6.69
N VAL A 427 2.67 -10.68 6.95
CA VAL A 427 2.84 -11.94 6.19
C VAL A 427 2.44 -11.75 4.73
N LYS A 428 1.53 -10.82 4.45
CA LYS A 428 1.07 -10.50 3.09
C LYS A 428 1.98 -9.49 2.39
N TRP A 429 2.32 -8.42 3.10
CA TRP A 429 3.11 -7.31 2.61
C TRP A 429 4.18 -7.01 3.66
N PRO A 430 5.43 -7.49 3.48
CA PRO A 430 6.47 -7.44 4.50
C PRO A 430 6.74 -6.03 5.06
N ASN A 431 6.59 -5.00 4.23
CA ASN A 431 6.78 -3.59 4.63
C ASN A 431 5.79 -3.12 5.71
N VAL A 432 4.69 -3.85 5.95
CA VAL A 432 3.71 -3.52 7.00
C VAL A 432 4.28 -3.70 8.40
N SER A 433 5.29 -4.55 8.59
CA SER A 433 5.98 -4.68 9.89
C SER A 433 6.54 -3.34 10.39
N LEU A 434 6.94 -2.46 9.47
CA LEU A 434 7.39 -1.09 9.77
C LEU A 434 6.26 -0.21 10.32
N LEU A 435 5.03 -0.38 9.82
CA LEU A 435 3.86 0.34 10.33
C LEU A 435 3.52 -0.11 11.75
N LYS A 436 3.61 -1.43 12.01
CA LYS A 436 3.44 -2.00 13.36
C LYS A 436 4.48 -1.42 14.32
N GLY A 437 5.76 -1.48 13.96
CA GLY A 437 6.85 -0.92 14.76
C GLY A 437 6.67 0.58 15.03
N SER A 438 6.29 1.35 14.01
CA SER A 438 6.00 2.78 14.14
C SER A 438 4.87 3.08 15.13
N LEU A 439 3.80 2.28 15.11
CA LEU A 439 2.66 2.46 16.01
C LEU A 439 3.05 2.17 17.46
N VAL A 440 3.89 1.15 17.68
CA VAL A 440 4.47 0.82 18.99
C VAL A 440 5.36 1.96 19.51
N ASP A 441 6.23 2.51 18.66
CA ASP A 441 7.12 3.61 19.04
C ASP A 441 6.34 4.91 19.31
N LEU A 442 5.24 5.15 18.60
CA LEU A 442 4.34 6.25 18.88
C LEU A 442 3.74 6.12 20.29
N LEU A 443 3.21 4.94 20.66
CA LEU A 443 2.70 4.72 22.01
C LEU A 443 3.78 4.93 23.08
N LYS A 444 5.00 4.41 22.87
CA LYS A 444 6.14 4.64 23.79
C LYS A 444 6.45 6.13 23.95
N THR A 445 6.48 6.88 22.85
CA THR A 445 6.74 8.32 22.87
C THR A 445 5.63 9.09 23.59
N MET A 446 4.37 8.67 23.45
CA MET A 446 3.27 9.28 24.18
C MET A 446 3.35 8.97 25.67
N LYS A 447 3.74 7.75 26.05
CA LYS A 447 3.98 7.39 27.46
C LYS A 447 5.12 8.19 28.11
N THR A 448 6.13 8.61 27.35
CA THR A 448 7.23 9.43 27.89
C THR A 448 6.91 10.93 27.93
N LYS A 449 6.09 11.44 27.00
CA LYS A 449 5.63 12.83 26.98
C LYS A 449 4.52 13.13 27.99
N ALA A 450 3.59 12.19 28.16
CA ALA A 450 2.62 12.25 29.22
C ALA A 450 3.28 11.71 30.49
N TYR A 451 3.74 12.58 31.39
CA TYR A 451 3.75 12.21 32.80
C TYR A 451 2.33 11.73 33.10
N TRP A 452 2.13 10.42 33.27
CA TRP A 452 0.88 9.84 33.72
C TRP A 452 0.56 10.50 35.05
N GLY A 453 -0.25 11.56 35.01
CA GLY A 453 -0.69 12.30 36.18
C GLY A 453 -1.32 11.29 37.10
N HIS A 454 -0.72 11.10 38.27
CA HIS A 454 -1.17 10.24 39.35
C HIS A 454 -2.71 10.27 39.46
N LYS A 455 -3.36 9.20 39.00
CA LYS A 455 -4.49 8.58 39.66
C LYS A 455 -4.44 7.09 39.35
N GLU A 456 -3.92 6.39 40.36
CA GLU A 456 -3.92 4.95 40.58
C GLU A 456 -3.18 4.07 39.57
N GLN A 457 -2.04 3.59 40.06
CA GLN A 457 -1.29 2.47 39.51
C GLN A 457 -2.19 1.25 39.33
N THR A 458 -2.41 0.86 38.08
CA THR A 458 -2.51 -0.56 37.74
C THR A 458 -1.54 -0.85 36.61
N TYR A 459 -0.51 -1.60 36.98
CA TYR A 459 0.62 -2.04 36.20
C TYR A 459 0.16 -2.98 35.08
N PHE A 460 0.09 -2.56 33.81
CA PHE A 460 -0.16 -3.52 32.72
C PHE A 460 0.61 -3.18 31.43
N ASP A 461 1.52 -4.09 31.09
CA ASP A 461 2.29 -4.15 29.85
C ASP A 461 1.35 -4.40 28.67
N LEU A 462 1.27 -3.43 27.74
CA LEU A 462 0.56 -3.54 26.47
C LEU A 462 1.48 -4.08 25.35
N THR A 463 2.43 -4.95 25.69
CA THR A 463 3.30 -5.63 24.72
C THR A 463 2.89 -7.10 24.62
N LEU A 464 1.91 -7.36 23.75
CA LEU A 464 1.67 -8.67 23.13
C LEU A 464 1.69 -8.49 21.61
#